data_AF-A0A366IG29-F1
#
_entry.id   AF-A0A366IG29-F1
#
_cell.length_a   1.000
_cell.length_b   1.000
_cell.length_c   1.000
_cell.angle_alpha   90.00
_cell.angle_beta   90.00
_cell.angle_gamma   90.00
#
_symmetry.space_group_name_H-M   'P 1'
#
loop_
_entity.id
_entity.type
_entity.pdbx_description
1 polymer ?
#
loop_
_entity_poly.entity_id
_entity_poly.type
_entity_poly.pdbx_seq_one_letter_code
_entity_poly.pdbx_strand_id
1 'polypeptide(L)' 'MCTFIEFRLGALVLALVPAVLAVIRAMPAPWRDYWVNRSRGVDVATMLIFAGLLVVVSLVVPETR' A
#
# COMPACT_ATOMS: atom_id res chain seq x y z
N MET A 1 1.58 -27.41 4.49
CA MET A 1 2.13 -26.61 3.37
C MET A 1 1.22 -25.46 2.91
N CYS A 2 0.17 -25.09 3.66
CA CYS A 2 -0.74 -23.99 3.28
C CYS A 2 -0.45 -22.64 3.96
N THR A 3 0.71 -22.42 4.59
CA THR A 3 0.91 -21.20 5.42
C THR A 3 1.73 -20.12 4.71
N PHE A 4 2.58 -20.48 3.75
CA PHE A 4 3.58 -19.56 3.18
C PHE A 4 3.08 -18.82 1.94
N ILE A 5 2.37 -19.52 1.06
CA ILE A 5 1.64 -18.88 -0.05
C ILE A 5 0.65 -17.87 0.53
N GLU A 6 -0.02 -18.21 1.63
CA GLU A 6 -0.93 -17.31 2.36
C GLU A 6 -0.23 -16.08 2.91
N PHE A 7 1.02 -16.19 3.40
CA PHE A 7 1.77 -15.02 3.87
C PHE A 7 2.11 -14.05 2.75
N ARG A 8 2.65 -14.56 1.63
CA ARG A 8 2.97 -13.72 0.47
C ARG A 8 1.72 -13.09 -0.13
N LEU A 9 0.67 -13.89 -0.31
CA LEU A 9 -0.60 -13.42 -0.85
C LEU A 9 -1.24 -12.40 0.10
N GLY A 10 -1.22 -12.66 1.40
CA GLY A 10 -1.75 -11.75 2.43
C GLY A 10 -1.00 -10.42 2.48
N ALA A 11 0.34 -10.43 2.39
CA ALA A 11 1.15 -9.22 2.35
C ALA A 11 0.90 -8.40 1.07
N LEU A 12 0.78 -9.07 -0.09
CA LEU A 12 0.43 -8.42 -1.36
C LEU A 12 -0.97 -7.83 -1.33
N VAL A 13 -1.97 -8.56 -0.83
CA VAL A 13 -3.35 -8.10 -0.68
C VAL A 13 -3.40 -6.89 0.27
N LEU A 14 -2.63 -6.93 1.37
CA LEU A 14 -2.55 -5.80 2.30
C LEU A 14 -1.87 -4.57 1.65
N ALA A 15 -0.86 -4.77 0.80
CA ALA A 15 -0.19 -3.70 0.08
C ALA A 15 -1.11 -2.96 -0.91
N LEU A 16 -2.15 -3.62 -1.42
CA LEU A 16 -3.14 -2.98 -2.28
C LEU A 16 -3.91 -1.88 -1.56
N VAL A 17 -4.15 -2.00 -0.26
CA VAL A 17 -4.93 -1.02 0.51
C VAL A 17 -4.28 0.37 0.47
N PRO A 18 -3.03 0.58 0.94
CA PRO A 18 -2.38 1.87 0.86
C PRO A 18 -2.13 2.30 -0.60
N ALA A 19 -1.89 1.37 -1.53
CA ALA A 19 -1.72 1.72 -2.94
C ALA A 19 -3.00 2.31 -3.55
N VAL A 20 -4.16 1.70 -3.31
CA VAL A 20 -5.46 2.21 -3.77
C VAL A 20 -5.79 3.54 -3.09
N LEU A 21 -5.51 3.69 -1.80
CA LEU A 21 -5.69 4.95 -1.09
C LEU A 21 -4.80 6.07 -1.66
N ALA A 22 -3.55 5.75 -2.04
CA ALA A 22 -2.67 6.70 -2.72
C ALA A 22 -3.25 7.15 -4.06
N VAL A 23 -3.82 6.23 -4.85
CA VAL A 23 -4.48 6.54 -6.13
C VAL A 23 -5.72 7.40 -5.93
N ILE A 24 -6.60 7.05 -5.00
CA ILE A 24 -7.78 7.85 -4.64
C ILE A 24 -7.34 9.25 -4.21
N ARG A 25 -6.29 9.35 -3.38
CA ARG A 25 -5.71 10.63 -2.96
C ARG A 25 -5.09 11.41 -4.13
N ALA A 26 -4.57 10.72 -5.15
CA ALA A 26 -4.02 11.29 -6.37
C ALA A 26 -5.07 11.68 -7.43
N MET A 27 -6.36 11.38 -7.23
CA MET A 27 -7.42 11.78 -8.16
C MET A 27 -7.59 13.31 -8.27
N PRO A 28 -7.80 13.85 -9.49
CA PRO A 28 -8.08 15.26 -9.71
C PRO A 28 -9.47 15.67 -9.20
N ALA A 29 -9.88 16.92 -9.44
CA ALA A 29 -11.20 17.42 -9.06
C ALA A 29 -12.34 16.50 -9.58
N PRO A 30 -13.44 16.32 -8.82
CA PRO A 30 -13.81 17.01 -7.57
C PRO A 30 -13.24 16.37 -6.30
N TRP A 31 -12.64 15.17 -6.40
CA TRP A 31 -12.12 14.40 -5.24
C TRP A 31 -11.07 15.16 -4.43
N ARG A 32 -10.27 15.98 -5.10
CA ARG A 32 -9.25 16.84 -4.49
C ARG A 32 -9.84 17.78 -3.43
N ASP A 33 -11.06 18.26 -3.64
CA ASP A 33 -11.63 19.37 -2.87
C ASP A 33 -12.26 18.89 -1.54
N TYR A 34 -12.42 17.57 -1.36
CA TYR A 34 -12.88 16.98 -0.10
C TYR A 34 -11.79 16.92 1.00
N TRP A 35 -10.50 17.05 0.64
CA TRP A 35 -9.36 16.79 1.55
C TRP A 35 -8.28 17.89 1.44
N VAL A 36 -8.67 19.14 1.73
CA VAL A 36 -7.82 20.34 1.56
C VAL A 36 -6.98 20.66 2.81
N ASN A 37 -7.37 20.17 3.99
CA ASN A 37 -6.75 20.53 5.27
C ASN A 37 -5.41 19.80 5.57
N ARG A 38 -4.92 18.95 4.65
CA ARG A 38 -3.77 18.07 4.89
C ARG A 38 -2.90 17.96 3.65
N SER A 39 -1.57 17.91 3.84
CA SER A 39 -0.60 17.83 2.74
C SER A 39 -0.77 16.54 1.92
N ARG A 40 -1.30 16.71 0.71
CA ARG A 40 -1.54 15.63 -0.25
C ARG A 40 -0.27 14.88 -0.63
N GLY A 41 0.83 15.60 -0.83
CA GLY A 41 2.10 15.01 -1.21
C GLY A 41 2.64 14.07 -0.14
N VAL A 42 2.54 14.49 1.13
CA VAL A 42 2.97 13.67 2.28
C VAL A 42 2.10 12.41 2.37
N ASP A 43 0.78 12.53 2.23
CA ASP A 43 -0.13 11.39 2.30
C ASP A 43 0.16 10.34 1.23
N VAL A 44 0.27 10.79 -0.03
CA VAL A 44 0.57 9.90 -1.16
C VAL A 44 1.94 9.25 -0.98
N ALA A 45 2.97 10.02 -0.60
CA ALA A 45 4.30 9.49 -0.38
C ALA A 45 4.31 8.44 0.73
N THR A 46 3.70 8.72 1.88
CA THR A 46 3.61 7.78 2.99
C THR A 46 2.88 6.50 2.59
N MET A 47 1.73 6.61 1.91
CA MET A 47 0.97 5.45 1.45
C MET A 47 1.78 4.59 0.47
N LEU A 48 2.48 5.20 -0.48
CA LEU A 48 3.34 4.48 -1.42
C LEU A 48 4.54 3.82 -0.73
N ILE A 49 5.15 4.47 0.26
CA ILE A 49 6.23 3.89 1.07
C ILE A 49 5.72 2.64 1.79
N PHE A 50 4.57 2.70 2.46
CA PHE A 50 4.00 1.54 3.14
C PHE A 50 3.63 0.41 2.18
N ALA A 51 3.02 0.73 1.05
CA ALA A 51 2.72 -0.25 0.00
C ALA A 51 4.01 -0.94 -0.48
N GLY A 52 5.05 -0.16 -0.77
CA GLY A 52 6.36 -0.67 -1.17
C GLY A 52 7.01 -1.54 -0.11
N LEU A 53 6.98 -1.13 1.16
CA LEU A 53 7.52 -1.92 2.28
C LEU A 53 6.81 -3.26 2.41
N LEU A 54 5.48 -3.31 2.27
CA LEU A 54 4.71 -4.55 2.32
C LEU A 54 5.07 -5.50 1.17
N VAL A 55 5.25 -4.96 -0.04
CA VAL A 55 5.74 -5.74 -1.19
C VAL A 55 7.15 -6.26 -0.91
N VAL A 56 8.06 -5.41 -0.42
CA VAL A 56 9.44 -5.82 -0.10
C VAL A 56 9.44 -6.93 0.96
N VAL A 57 8.63 -6.80 2.02
CA VAL A 57 8.48 -7.85 3.05
C VAL A 57 7.97 -9.15 2.43
N SER A 58 7.00 -9.10 1.51
CA SER A 58 6.49 -10.30 0.83
C SER A 58 7.56 -11.05 0.04
N LEU A 59 8.58 -10.34 -0.47
CA LEU A 59 9.66 -10.89 -1.29
C LEU A 59 10.88 -11.31 -0.46
N VAL A 60 11.22 -10.54 0.58
CA VAL A 60 12.43 -10.73 1.39
C VAL A 60 12.26 -11.81 2.44
N VAL A 61 11.05 -12.02 2.97
CA VAL A 61 10.81 -13.05 3.99
C VAL A 61 11.16 -14.42 3.39
N PRO A 62 12.21 -15.09 3.92
CA PRO A 62 12.68 -16.34 3.36
C PRO A 62 11.68 -17.45 3.63
N GLU A 63 11.56 -18.37 2.67
CA GLU A 63 10.80 -19.62 2.82
C GLU A 63 11.60 -20.58 3.69
N THR A 64 11.69 -20.33 5.00
CA THR A 64 12.40 -21.25 5.89
C THR A 64 11.54 -22.47 6.21
N ARG A 65 11.90 -23.55 5.50
CA ARG A 65 11.54 -24.98 5.57
C ARG A 65 10.36 -25.47 4.74
#